data_AF-A0A1F5BDK5-F1
#
_entry.id   AF-A0A1F5BDK5-F1
#
_cell.length_a   1.000
_cell.length_b   1.000
_cell.length_c   1.000
_cell.angle_alpha   90.00
_cell.angle_beta   90.00
_cell.angle_gamma   90.00
#
_symmetry.space_group_name_H-M   'P 1'
#
loop_
_entity.id
_entity.type
_entity.pdbx_description
1 polymer ?
#
loop_
_entity_poly.entity_id
_entity_poly.type
_entity_poly.pdbx_seq_one_letter_code
_entity_poly.pdbx_strand_id
1 'polypeptide(L)'
;MTALQKTALTLLALAAAACSASALSPSGSGAAAVAGPATREGQAKSKKTKVPANEKSAQDEYEKGAIALRYGLTDEAIRYGEQALAFFPGHFNALALLGSAYYTNGDYARSAAAYDEAAALKPDSAEIQRNLGLALFELKETEKAEAALKKAYAANGDAEAAFNLGKICFTEKRFDEALDYAVKSIQKDGKSARAYNLKGVILNQLGRYLEAAGSFQAGLVLAPDDIGLQINLGIAYLNANEPAKAKTVFEAVLPKIQEQVLRDQVENYLKSIKDAGK
;
A
#
# COMPACT_ATOMS: atom_id res chain seq x y z
N MET A 1 -9.74 -1.83 -33.05
CA MET A 1 -8.87 -2.59 -32.12
C MET A 1 -8.31 -3.81 -32.82
N THR A 2 -6.99 -3.90 -32.96
CA THR A 2 -6.33 -5.07 -33.55
C THR A 2 -6.40 -6.28 -32.60
N ALA A 3 -6.20 -7.49 -33.10
CA ALA A 3 -6.15 -8.70 -32.26
C ALA A 3 -5.11 -8.59 -31.13
N LEU A 4 -4.00 -7.87 -31.39
CA LEU A 4 -2.96 -7.48 -30.42
C LEU A 4 -3.48 -6.60 -29.27
N GLN A 5 -4.40 -5.66 -29.54
CA GLN A 5 -4.95 -4.78 -28.49
C GLN A 5 -5.95 -5.51 -27.58
N LYS A 6 -6.62 -6.55 -28.07
CA LYS A 6 -7.54 -7.36 -27.27
C LYS A 6 -6.80 -8.32 -26.35
N THR A 7 -5.72 -8.95 -26.80
CA THR A 7 -4.88 -9.81 -25.94
C THR A 7 -4.12 -9.02 -24.87
N ALA A 8 -3.65 -7.81 -25.18
CA ALA A 8 -3.01 -6.93 -24.20
C ALA A 8 -3.95 -6.51 -23.04
N LEU A 9 -5.24 -6.28 -23.32
CA LEU A 9 -6.23 -5.90 -22.31
C LEU A 9 -6.56 -7.05 -21.33
N THR A 10 -6.68 -8.29 -21.82
CA THR A 10 -6.95 -9.46 -20.97
C THR A 10 -5.73 -9.89 -20.15
N LEU A 11 -4.51 -9.62 -20.63
CA LEU A 11 -3.25 -9.95 -19.95
C LEU A 11 -2.82 -8.91 -18.90
N LEU A 12 -3.23 -7.63 -19.02
CA LEU A 12 -2.97 -6.63 -17.98
C LEU A 12 -3.63 -7.00 -16.64
N ALA A 13 -4.76 -7.71 -16.68
CA ALA A 13 -5.44 -8.23 -15.49
C ALA A 13 -4.62 -9.33 -14.78
N LEU A 14 -3.83 -10.11 -15.52
CA LEU A 14 -2.98 -11.16 -14.94
C LEU A 14 -1.64 -10.61 -14.41
N ALA A 15 -1.07 -9.57 -15.04
CA ALA A 15 0.08 -8.85 -14.49
C ALA A 15 -0.30 -8.05 -13.23
N ALA A 16 -1.52 -7.49 -13.18
CA ALA A 16 -2.08 -6.95 -11.94
C ALA A 16 -2.27 -8.03 -10.86
N ALA A 17 -2.62 -9.26 -11.26
CA ALA A 17 -2.72 -10.41 -10.35
C ALA A 17 -1.35 -10.96 -9.90
N ALA A 18 -0.31 -10.89 -10.73
CA ALA A 18 1.06 -11.25 -10.34
C ALA A 18 1.69 -10.21 -9.39
N CYS A 19 1.28 -8.94 -9.48
CA CYS A 19 1.58 -7.95 -8.44
C CYS A 19 0.82 -8.19 -7.12
N SER A 20 -0.27 -8.99 -7.12
CA SER A 20 -0.98 -9.38 -5.90
C SER A 20 -0.45 -10.66 -5.25
N ALA A 21 0.46 -11.40 -5.90
CA ALA A 21 0.92 -12.71 -5.42
C ALA A 21 2.35 -12.73 -4.86
N SER A 22 3.13 -11.64 -4.93
CA SER A 22 4.51 -11.61 -4.42
C SER A 22 4.86 -10.40 -3.54
N ALA A 23 3.88 -9.64 -3.08
CA ALA A 23 4.09 -8.54 -2.13
C ALA A 23 3.37 -8.79 -0.80
N LEU A 24 3.72 -9.88 -0.11
CA LEU A 24 3.55 -10.05 1.34
C LEU A 24 4.60 -11.05 1.85
N SER A 25 5.86 -10.75 1.59
CA SER A 25 6.91 -11.01 2.58
C SER A 25 7.14 -9.68 3.30
N PRO A 26 7.23 -9.63 4.64
CA PRO A 26 7.58 -8.42 5.36
C PRO A 26 9.09 -8.17 5.21
N SER A 27 9.57 -7.96 3.99
CA SER A 27 10.92 -7.44 3.72
C SER A 27 10.86 -5.92 3.57
N GLY A 28 10.26 -5.31 4.57
CA GLY A 28 10.46 -3.92 4.92
C GLY A 28 10.29 -3.92 6.41
N SER A 29 11.37 -3.67 7.14
CA SER A 29 11.37 -3.31 8.55
C SER A 29 10.63 -1.97 8.74
N GLY A 30 9.36 -1.94 8.39
CA GLY A 30 8.38 -1.05 8.97
C GLY A 30 7.86 -1.78 10.20
N ALA A 31 8.73 -1.97 11.19
CA ALA A 31 8.21 -1.87 12.55
C ALA A 31 7.39 -0.57 12.50
N ALA A 32 6.07 -0.68 12.64
CA ALA A 32 5.26 0.46 13.02
C ALA A 32 6.09 1.11 14.11
N ALA A 33 6.59 2.31 13.84
CA ALA A 33 7.35 3.05 14.80
C ALA A 33 6.35 3.25 15.93
N VAL A 34 6.39 2.36 16.92
CA VAL A 34 5.70 2.51 18.18
C VAL A 34 6.21 3.86 18.64
N ALA A 35 5.35 4.87 18.51
CA ALA A 35 5.74 6.24 18.74
C ALA A 35 6.35 6.29 20.15
N GLY A 36 7.67 6.43 20.21
CA GLY A 36 8.33 6.78 21.45
C GLY A 36 7.74 8.10 21.95
N PRO A 37 7.72 8.34 23.27
CA PRO A 37 7.07 9.51 23.82
C PRO A 37 7.67 10.77 23.17
N ALA A 38 6.83 11.53 22.46
CA ALA A 38 7.21 12.82 21.91
C ALA A 38 7.66 13.75 23.05
N THR A 39 8.97 13.93 23.19
CA THR A 39 9.53 14.92 24.10
C THR A 39 9.37 16.32 23.50
N ARG A 40 8.32 17.00 24.00
CA ARG A 40 8.14 18.44 24.26
C ARG A 40 8.88 19.47 23.39
N GLU A 41 8.10 20.42 22.88
CA GLU A 41 8.28 21.84 23.23
C GLU A 41 6.98 22.64 23.06
N GLY A 42 6.65 23.45 24.06
CA GLY A 42 5.36 24.11 24.22
C GLY A 42 5.05 24.26 25.71
N GLN A 43 5.71 25.22 26.35
CA GLN A 43 5.57 25.51 27.78
C GLN A 43 4.15 25.98 28.10
N ALA A 44 3.26 25.06 28.46
CA ALA A 44 2.14 25.32 29.34
C ALA A 44 2.44 24.64 30.68
N LYS A 45 2.40 25.41 31.78
CA LYS A 45 2.58 24.91 33.15
C LYS A 45 1.53 23.83 33.45
N SER A 46 1.86 22.58 33.16
CA SER A 46 1.03 21.42 33.46
C SER A 46 1.11 21.14 34.95
N LYS A 47 -0.01 21.35 35.65
CA LYS A 47 -0.24 20.82 37.00
C LYS A 47 0.00 19.31 36.93
N LYS A 48 0.90 18.79 37.77
CA LYS A 48 1.11 17.34 37.96
C LYS A 48 -0.18 16.71 38.50
N THR A 49 -1.14 16.41 37.64
CA THR A 49 -2.29 15.58 37.96
C THR A 49 -1.82 14.13 38.06
N LYS A 50 -2.07 13.50 39.21
CA LYS A 50 -1.77 12.09 39.48
C LYS A 50 -2.59 11.24 38.49
N VAL A 51 -1.91 10.54 37.58
CA VAL A 51 -2.54 9.59 36.67
C VAL A 51 -3.22 8.49 37.52
N PRO A 52 -4.50 8.15 37.27
CA PRO A 52 -5.19 7.07 37.98
C PRO A 52 -4.42 5.75 37.87
N ALA A 53 -4.40 4.95 38.94
CA ALA A 53 -3.63 3.70 38.98
C ALA A 53 -3.98 2.75 37.81
N ASN A 54 -5.25 2.70 37.42
CA ASN A 54 -5.73 1.88 36.30
C ASN A 54 -5.17 2.32 34.95
N GLU A 55 -5.01 3.63 34.72
CA GLU A 55 -4.45 4.15 33.47
C GLU A 55 -2.94 3.84 33.38
N LYS A 56 -2.23 3.88 34.51
CA LYS A 56 -0.83 3.44 34.56
C LYS A 56 -0.70 1.94 34.26
N SER A 57 -1.52 1.09 34.88
CA SER A 57 -1.50 -0.35 34.62
C SER A 57 -1.84 -0.68 33.16
N ALA A 58 -2.77 0.07 32.56
CA ALA A 58 -3.06 -0.04 31.13
C ALA A 58 -1.84 0.31 30.26
N GLN A 59 -1.15 1.41 30.59
CA GLN A 59 0.05 1.84 29.88
C GLN A 59 1.18 0.79 29.99
N ASP A 60 1.39 0.21 31.18
CA ASP A 60 2.42 -0.82 31.40
C ASP A 60 2.15 -2.09 30.55
N GLU A 61 0.88 -2.53 30.44
CA GLU A 61 0.53 -3.67 29.58
C GLU A 61 0.61 -3.32 28.09
N TYR A 62 0.20 -2.11 27.69
CA TYR A 62 0.38 -1.62 26.32
C TYR A 62 1.86 -1.65 25.90
N GLU A 63 2.78 -1.20 26.76
CA GLU A 63 4.21 -1.17 26.44
C GLU A 63 4.76 -2.59 26.19
N LYS A 64 4.36 -3.58 26.98
CA LYS A 64 4.72 -4.98 26.74
C LYS A 64 4.16 -5.49 25.41
N GLY A 65 2.90 -5.18 25.13
CA GLY A 65 2.26 -5.57 23.88
C GLY A 65 2.91 -4.94 22.65
N ALA A 66 3.31 -3.67 22.74
CA ALA A 66 4.02 -2.97 21.68
C ALA A 66 5.42 -3.55 21.43
N ILE A 67 6.12 -3.97 22.50
CA ILE A 67 7.39 -4.70 22.38
C ILE A 67 7.15 -6.05 21.70
N ALA A 68 6.15 -6.82 22.13
CA ALA A 68 5.82 -8.11 21.55
C ALA A 68 5.53 -8.00 20.04
N LEU A 69 4.70 -7.04 19.63
CA LEU A 69 4.36 -6.83 18.21
C LEU A 69 5.60 -6.50 17.37
N ARG A 70 6.52 -5.69 17.92
CA ARG A 70 7.79 -5.36 17.24
C ARG A 70 8.68 -6.58 16.98
N TYR A 71 8.60 -7.60 17.84
CA TYR A 71 9.33 -8.86 17.67
C TYR A 71 8.53 -9.93 16.90
N GLY A 72 7.37 -9.58 16.34
CA GLY A 72 6.50 -10.51 15.61
C GLY A 72 5.71 -11.48 16.50
N LEU A 73 5.75 -11.28 17.82
CA LEU A 73 5.02 -12.06 18.82
C LEU A 73 3.56 -11.58 18.87
N THR A 74 2.80 -11.93 17.83
CA THR A 74 1.48 -11.36 17.55
C THR A 74 0.45 -11.78 18.61
N ASP A 75 0.47 -13.05 19.04
CA ASP A 75 -0.45 -13.56 20.07
C ASP A 75 -0.21 -12.88 21.42
N GLU A 76 1.06 -12.69 21.81
CA GLU A 76 1.42 -11.97 23.02
C GLU A 76 1.02 -10.50 22.94
N ALA A 77 1.18 -9.86 21.78
CA ALA A 77 0.75 -8.49 21.56
C ALA A 77 -0.77 -8.32 21.75
N ILE A 78 -1.55 -9.26 21.21
CA ILE A 78 -3.00 -9.30 21.41
C ILE A 78 -3.32 -9.45 22.90
N ARG A 79 -2.73 -10.44 23.58
CA ARG A 79 -3.00 -10.69 25.00
C ARG A 79 -2.69 -9.47 25.87
N TYR A 80 -1.55 -8.82 25.65
CA TYR A 80 -1.17 -7.62 26.40
C TYR A 80 -2.06 -6.41 26.07
N GLY A 81 -2.46 -6.24 24.81
CA GLY A 81 -3.41 -5.21 24.40
C GLY A 81 -4.79 -5.39 25.07
N GLU A 82 -5.32 -6.61 25.10
CA GLU A 82 -6.60 -6.93 25.77
C GLU A 82 -6.51 -6.68 27.28
N GLN A 83 -5.38 -7.01 27.91
CA GLN A 83 -5.13 -6.70 29.32
C GLN A 83 -5.08 -5.19 29.58
N ALA A 84 -4.44 -4.42 28.68
CA ALA A 84 -4.43 -2.96 28.79
C ALA A 84 -5.85 -2.39 28.73
N LEU A 85 -6.71 -2.89 27.83
CA LEU A 85 -8.12 -2.47 27.74
C LEU A 85 -8.97 -2.95 28.92
N ALA A 86 -8.63 -4.09 29.54
CA ALA A 86 -9.28 -4.51 30.77
C ALA A 86 -9.03 -3.54 31.94
N PHE A 87 -7.84 -2.93 32.00
CA PHE A 87 -7.53 -1.88 32.97
C PHE A 87 -8.17 -0.53 32.59
N PHE A 88 -8.12 -0.17 31.31
CA PHE A 88 -8.67 1.08 30.80
C PHE A 88 -9.24 0.89 29.38
N PRO A 89 -10.57 0.69 29.24
CA PRO A 89 -11.19 0.40 27.93
C PRO A 89 -10.98 1.48 26.87
N GLY A 90 -10.84 2.75 27.30
CA GLY A 90 -10.58 3.88 26.40
C GLY A 90 -9.09 4.14 26.11
N HIS A 91 -8.20 3.17 26.34
CA HIS A 91 -6.76 3.36 26.13
C HIS A 91 -6.42 3.41 24.64
N PHE A 92 -6.37 4.61 24.07
CA PHE A 92 -6.14 4.85 22.64
C PHE A 92 -4.96 4.04 22.05
N ASN A 93 -3.81 4.03 22.72
CA ASN A 93 -2.63 3.32 22.21
C ASN A 93 -2.80 1.79 22.22
N ALA A 94 -3.59 1.26 23.17
CA ALA A 94 -3.86 -0.18 23.25
C ALA A 94 -4.88 -0.62 22.19
N LEU A 95 -5.88 0.22 21.91
CA LEU A 95 -6.80 0.03 20.78
C LEU A 95 -6.04 0.03 19.44
N ALA A 96 -5.15 1.01 19.23
CA ALA A 96 -4.31 1.06 18.03
C ALA A 96 -3.36 -0.15 17.90
N LEU A 97 -2.79 -0.59 19.02
CA LEU A 97 -1.96 -1.80 19.09
C LEU A 97 -2.76 -3.05 18.70
N LEU A 98 -3.95 -3.24 19.28
CA LEU A 98 -4.82 -4.37 18.95
C LEU A 98 -5.28 -4.34 17.50
N GLY A 99 -5.65 -3.17 16.98
CA GLY A 99 -5.93 -2.98 15.57
C GLY A 99 -4.78 -3.48 14.69
N SER A 100 -3.54 -3.13 15.04
CA SER A 100 -2.34 -3.58 14.33
C SER A 100 -2.08 -5.08 14.48
N ALA A 101 -2.20 -5.61 15.69
CA ALA A 101 -1.93 -7.03 15.98
C ALA A 101 -2.96 -7.95 15.32
N TYR A 102 -4.25 -7.60 15.38
CA TYR A 102 -5.31 -8.33 14.68
C TYR A 102 -5.14 -8.27 13.16
N TYR A 103 -4.70 -7.13 12.60
CA TYR A 103 -4.39 -7.03 11.17
C TYR A 103 -3.28 -7.99 10.76
N THR A 104 -2.17 -8.00 11.53
CA THR A 104 -1.05 -8.93 11.29
C THR A 104 -1.47 -10.39 11.42
N ASN A 105 -2.40 -10.69 12.31
CA ASN A 105 -2.98 -12.03 12.48
C ASN A 105 -4.00 -12.41 11.38
N GLY A 106 -4.33 -11.49 10.46
CA GLY A 106 -5.35 -11.69 9.42
C GLY A 106 -6.79 -11.59 9.92
N ASP A 107 -7.01 -11.21 11.18
CA ASP A 107 -8.34 -10.95 11.73
C ASP A 107 -8.77 -9.51 11.47
N TYR A 108 -9.11 -9.25 10.20
CA TYR A 108 -9.45 -7.90 9.74
C TYR A 108 -10.73 -7.35 10.38
N ALA A 109 -11.64 -8.22 10.82
CA ALA A 109 -12.87 -7.81 11.50
C ALA A 109 -12.57 -7.20 12.87
N ARG A 110 -11.80 -7.90 13.71
CA ARG A 110 -11.38 -7.35 15.01
C ARG A 110 -10.41 -6.18 14.85
N SER A 111 -9.58 -6.19 13.81
CA SER A 111 -8.73 -5.05 13.46
C SER A 111 -9.53 -3.78 13.18
N ALA A 112 -10.53 -3.87 12.29
CA ALA A 112 -11.38 -2.74 11.94
C ALA A 112 -12.15 -2.23 13.17
N ALA A 113 -12.70 -3.11 14.01
CA ALA A 113 -13.39 -2.71 15.23
C ALA A 113 -12.47 -1.93 16.21
N ALA A 114 -11.27 -2.45 16.48
CA ALA A 114 -10.33 -1.78 17.37
C ALA A 114 -9.86 -0.41 16.83
N TYR A 115 -9.64 -0.31 15.51
CA TYR A 115 -9.31 0.97 14.88
C TYR A 115 -10.48 1.95 14.84
N ASP A 116 -11.71 1.48 14.68
CA ASP A 116 -12.91 2.32 14.72
C ASP A 116 -13.10 2.93 16.12
N GLU A 117 -12.90 2.13 17.17
CA GLU A 117 -12.88 2.63 18.55
C GLU A 117 -11.73 3.65 18.78
N ALA A 118 -10.53 3.37 18.28
CA ALA A 118 -9.42 4.33 18.35
C ALA A 118 -9.73 5.63 17.57
N ALA A 119 -10.40 5.53 16.42
CA ALA A 119 -10.81 6.65 15.60
C ALA A 119 -11.90 7.49 16.30
N ALA A 120 -12.80 6.86 17.07
CA ALA A 120 -13.79 7.57 17.88
C ALA A 120 -13.13 8.45 18.97
N LEU A 121 -11.99 8.01 19.52
CA LEU A 121 -11.22 8.78 20.51
C LEU A 121 -10.40 9.92 19.87
N LYS A 122 -9.85 9.70 18.67
CA LYS A 122 -9.04 10.69 17.93
C LYS A 122 -9.40 10.68 16.44
N PRO A 123 -10.49 11.35 16.04
CA PRO A 123 -11.01 11.28 14.67
C PRO A 123 -10.04 11.81 13.62
N ASP A 124 -9.18 12.77 13.99
CA ASP A 124 -8.21 13.41 13.08
C ASP A 124 -6.88 12.66 12.98
N SER A 125 -6.75 11.47 13.60
CA SER A 125 -5.54 10.67 13.48
C SER A 125 -5.46 10.04 12.09
N ALA A 126 -4.64 10.63 11.22
CA ALA A 126 -4.42 10.14 9.86
C ALA A 126 -3.98 8.67 9.82
N GLU A 127 -3.10 8.27 10.74
CA GLU A 127 -2.61 6.90 10.86
C GLU A 127 -3.73 5.91 11.18
N ILE A 128 -4.58 6.23 12.17
CA ILE A 128 -5.69 5.34 12.56
C ILE A 128 -6.72 5.26 11.44
N GLN A 129 -7.10 6.38 10.83
CA GLN A 129 -8.03 6.39 9.71
C GLN A 129 -7.50 5.59 8.52
N ARG A 130 -6.19 5.68 8.25
CA ARG A 130 -5.54 4.90 7.19
C ARG A 130 -5.59 3.42 7.51
N ASN A 131 -5.19 3.01 8.72
CA ASN A 131 -5.14 1.60 9.10
C ASN A 131 -6.56 0.98 9.19
N LEU A 132 -7.55 1.75 9.65
CA LEU A 132 -8.97 1.37 9.57
C LEU A 132 -9.38 1.12 8.11
N GLY A 133 -9.02 2.04 7.21
CA GLY A 133 -9.31 1.89 5.79
C GLY A 133 -8.68 0.65 5.17
N LEU A 134 -7.45 0.31 5.55
CA LEU A 134 -6.79 -0.93 5.10
C LEU A 134 -7.52 -2.18 5.60
N ALA A 135 -7.87 -2.24 6.89
CA ALA A 135 -8.62 -3.37 7.45
C ALA A 135 -9.98 -3.57 6.76
N LEU A 136 -10.72 -2.47 6.52
CA LEU A 136 -12.00 -2.50 5.80
C LEU A 136 -11.84 -2.95 4.34
N PHE A 137 -10.74 -2.57 3.69
CA PHE A 137 -10.45 -3.00 2.32
C PHE A 137 -10.24 -4.52 2.23
N GLU A 138 -9.52 -5.10 3.21
CA GLU A 138 -9.34 -6.56 3.28
C GLU A 138 -10.67 -7.29 3.50
N LEU A 139 -11.60 -6.69 4.25
CA LEU A 139 -12.98 -7.17 4.43
C LEU A 139 -13.88 -6.97 3.20
N LYS A 140 -13.38 -6.37 2.12
CA LYS A 140 -14.15 -6.00 0.91
C LYS A 140 -15.25 -4.96 1.17
N GLU A 141 -15.17 -4.22 2.28
CA GLU A 141 -16.03 -3.08 2.58
C GLU A 141 -15.48 -1.81 1.92
N THR A 142 -15.40 -1.82 0.59
CA THR A 142 -14.67 -0.85 -0.22
C THR A 142 -15.13 0.60 0.01
N GLU A 143 -16.44 0.83 0.14
CA GLU A 143 -16.99 2.18 0.35
C GLU A 143 -16.57 2.76 1.71
N LYS A 144 -16.57 1.94 2.76
CA LYS A 144 -16.12 2.37 4.08
C LYS A 144 -14.60 2.54 4.11
N ALA A 145 -13.87 1.66 3.43
CA ALA A 145 -12.42 1.78 3.28
C ALA A 145 -12.04 3.10 2.61
N GLU A 146 -12.69 3.45 1.51
CA GLU A 146 -12.48 4.72 0.81
C GLU A 146 -12.79 5.92 1.71
N ALA A 147 -13.90 5.88 2.46
CA ALA A 147 -14.26 6.96 3.38
C ALA A 147 -13.20 7.19 4.48
N ALA A 148 -12.68 6.10 5.08
CA ALA A 148 -11.63 6.18 6.09
C ALA A 148 -10.31 6.70 5.49
N LEU A 149 -9.91 6.22 4.32
CA LEU A 149 -8.71 6.70 3.63
C LEU A 149 -8.83 8.16 3.19
N LYS A 150 -10.02 8.62 2.77
CA LYS A 150 -10.29 10.04 2.48
C LYS A 150 -10.11 10.91 3.73
N LYS A 151 -10.55 10.45 4.91
CA LYS A 151 -10.28 11.14 6.19
C LYS A 151 -8.79 11.20 6.50
N ALA A 152 -8.07 10.09 6.33
CA ALA A 152 -6.62 10.03 6.54
C ALA A 152 -5.88 11.03 5.64
N TYR A 153 -6.22 11.05 4.35
CA TYR A 153 -5.65 11.99 3.40
C TYR A 153 -6.01 13.44 3.73
N ALA A 154 -7.25 13.73 4.12
CA ALA A 154 -7.67 15.09 4.49
C ALA A 154 -6.93 15.63 5.73
N ALA A 155 -6.58 14.77 6.68
CA ALA A 155 -5.92 15.18 7.92
C ALA A 155 -4.50 15.72 7.72
N ASN A 156 -3.69 15.14 6.82
CA ASN A 156 -2.30 15.60 6.63
C ASN A 156 -1.70 15.35 5.23
N GLY A 157 -2.53 14.95 4.26
CA GLY A 157 -2.08 14.54 2.93
C GLY A 157 -1.29 13.23 2.95
N ASP A 158 -1.65 12.25 3.78
CA ASP A 158 -0.95 10.97 3.93
C ASP A 158 -0.73 10.30 2.55
N ALA A 159 0.54 10.08 2.21
CA ALA A 159 0.95 9.55 0.90
C ALA A 159 0.42 8.12 0.67
N GLU A 160 0.33 7.33 1.74
CA GLU A 160 -0.13 5.96 1.70
C GLU A 160 -1.65 5.89 1.57
N ALA A 161 -2.37 6.78 2.24
CA ALA A 161 -3.79 6.94 2.04
C ALA A 161 -4.10 7.31 0.58
N ALA A 162 -3.38 8.28 0.01
CA ALA A 162 -3.51 8.64 -1.40
C ALA A 162 -3.22 7.46 -2.34
N PHE A 163 -2.16 6.68 -2.07
CA PHE A 163 -1.84 5.49 -2.87
C PHE A 163 -2.99 4.47 -2.87
N ASN A 164 -3.55 4.17 -1.69
CA ASN A 164 -4.63 3.19 -1.57
C ASN A 164 -5.96 3.71 -2.14
N LEU A 165 -6.25 5.01 -2.03
CA LEU A 165 -7.37 5.64 -2.74
C LEU A 165 -7.21 5.49 -4.26
N GLY A 166 -6.00 5.71 -4.79
CA GLY A 166 -5.69 5.47 -6.19
C GLY A 166 -5.96 4.02 -6.62
N LYS A 167 -5.58 3.03 -5.79
CA LYS A 167 -5.88 1.60 -6.05
C LYS A 167 -7.38 1.28 -6.04
N ILE A 168 -8.12 1.83 -5.08
CA ILE A 168 -9.58 1.64 -4.99
C ILE A 168 -10.25 2.20 -6.24
N CYS A 169 -9.97 3.47 -6.56
CA CYS A 169 -10.51 4.13 -7.76
C CYS A 169 -10.15 3.36 -9.04
N PHE A 170 -8.93 2.85 -9.14
CA PHE A 170 -8.51 2.04 -10.29
C PHE A 170 -9.31 0.74 -10.42
N THR A 171 -9.50 0.01 -9.32
CA THR A 171 -10.28 -1.23 -9.29
C THR A 171 -11.73 -0.99 -9.73
N GLU A 172 -12.29 0.15 -9.34
CA GLU A 172 -13.63 0.60 -9.73
C GLU A 172 -13.69 1.29 -11.10
N LYS A 173 -12.57 1.31 -11.84
CA LYS A 173 -12.45 1.93 -13.17
C LYS A 173 -12.69 3.45 -13.19
N ARG A 174 -12.58 4.12 -12.04
CA ARG A 174 -12.53 5.58 -11.91
C ARG A 174 -11.13 6.10 -12.23
N PHE A 175 -10.68 5.92 -13.47
CA PHE A 175 -9.27 6.08 -13.85
C PHE A 175 -8.72 7.50 -13.68
N ASP A 176 -9.51 8.54 -13.94
CA ASP A 176 -9.06 9.93 -13.75
C ASP A 176 -8.85 10.27 -12.27
N GLU A 177 -9.77 9.84 -11.40
CA GLU A 177 -9.64 10.00 -9.94
C GLU A 177 -8.48 9.16 -9.40
N ALA A 178 -8.30 7.95 -9.92
CA ALA A 178 -7.15 7.11 -9.61
C ALA A 178 -5.82 7.79 -9.95
N LEU A 179 -5.75 8.44 -11.12
CA LEU A 179 -4.55 9.15 -11.57
C LEU A 179 -4.25 10.35 -10.67
N ASP A 180 -5.26 11.13 -10.31
CA ASP A 180 -5.11 12.27 -9.39
C ASP A 180 -4.54 11.81 -8.03
N TYR A 181 -5.09 10.75 -7.45
CA TYR A 181 -4.58 10.19 -6.19
C TYR A 181 -3.16 9.61 -6.31
N ALA A 182 -2.84 8.92 -7.41
CA ALA A 182 -1.48 8.43 -7.65
C ALA A 182 -0.47 9.58 -7.75
N VAL A 183 -0.83 10.68 -8.42
CA VAL A 183 0.00 11.89 -8.50
C VAL A 183 0.16 12.54 -7.11
N LYS A 184 -0.92 12.68 -6.35
CA LYS A 184 -0.89 13.21 -4.98
C LYS A 184 0.01 12.39 -4.05
N SER A 185 -0.03 11.06 -4.17
CA SER A 185 0.86 10.16 -3.43
C SER A 185 2.33 10.44 -3.75
N ILE A 186 2.68 10.52 -5.04
CA ILE A 186 4.05 10.82 -5.50
C ILE A 186 4.52 12.22 -5.08
N GLN A 187 3.63 13.22 -5.11
CA GLN A 187 3.96 14.58 -4.68
C GLN A 187 4.29 14.64 -3.18
N LYS A 188 3.61 13.85 -2.37
CA LYS A 188 3.87 13.76 -0.92
C LYS A 188 5.12 12.94 -0.62
N ASP A 189 5.29 11.80 -1.30
CA ASP A 189 6.46 10.94 -1.20
C ASP A 189 6.94 10.48 -2.58
N GLY A 190 7.96 11.20 -3.09
CA GLY A 190 8.57 10.91 -4.38
C GLY A 190 9.48 9.68 -4.41
N LYS A 191 9.64 8.94 -3.31
CA LYS A 191 10.53 7.77 -3.21
C LYS A 191 9.79 6.42 -3.28
N SER A 192 8.52 6.43 -3.67
CA SER A 192 7.70 5.22 -3.78
C SER A 192 7.67 4.67 -5.21
N ALA A 193 8.50 3.66 -5.50
CA ALA A 193 8.51 2.97 -6.80
C ALA A 193 7.12 2.41 -7.17
N ARG A 194 6.37 1.89 -6.18
CA ARG A 194 5.01 1.38 -6.39
C ARG A 194 4.00 2.47 -6.76
N ALA A 195 4.16 3.71 -6.27
CA ALA A 195 3.27 4.80 -6.65
C ALA A 195 3.48 5.20 -8.12
N TYR A 196 4.74 5.20 -8.58
CA TYR A 196 5.06 5.36 -10.00
C TYR A 196 4.53 4.20 -10.86
N ASN A 197 4.63 2.96 -10.37
CA ASN A 197 4.03 1.80 -11.04
C ASN A 197 2.50 1.98 -11.20
N LEU A 198 1.80 2.33 -10.12
CA LEU A 198 0.35 2.56 -10.14
C LEU A 198 -0.01 3.66 -11.15
N LYS A 199 0.68 4.81 -11.12
CA LYS A 199 0.49 5.89 -12.09
C LYS A 199 0.68 5.39 -13.52
N GLY A 200 1.75 4.64 -13.80
CA GLY A 200 2.01 4.08 -15.12
C GLY A 200 0.92 3.12 -15.60
N VAL A 201 0.43 2.24 -14.72
CA VAL A 201 -0.66 1.31 -15.03
C VAL A 201 -1.96 2.06 -15.34
N ILE A 202 -2.30 3.08 -14.57
CA ILE A 202 -3.47 3.94 -14.81
C ILE A 202 -3.36 4.65 -16.16
N LEU A 203 -2.20 5.25 -16.46
CA LEU A 203 -1.96 5.95 -17.73
C LEU A 203 -2.06 5.00 -18.93
N ASN A 204 -1.60 3.75 -18.79
CA ASN A 204 -1.79 2.73 -19.82
C ASN A 204 -3.28 2.43 -20.08
N GLN A 205 -4.11 2.33 -19.03
CA GLN A 205 -5.56 2.15 -19.19
C GLN A 205 -6.23 3.35 -19.88
N LEU A 206 -5.72 4.56 -19.62
CA LEU A 206 -6.18 5.80 -20.25
C LEU A 206 -5.66 6.01 -21.68
N GLY A 207 -4.85 5.08 -22.22
CA GLY A 207 -4.25 5.23 -23.56
C GLY A 207 -3.06 6.19 -23.64
N ARG A 208 -2.58 6.69 -22.50
CA ARG A 208 -1.48 7.66 -22.38
C ARG A 208 -0.13 6.94 -22.27
N TYR A 209 0.19 6.15 -23.28
CA TYR A 209 1.24 5.13 -23.22
C TYR A 209 2.67 5.68 -23.02
N LEU A 210 3.03 6.80 -23.66
CA LEU A 210 4.36 7.40 -23.47
C LEU A 210 4.53 8.00 -22.06
N GLU A 211 3.46 8.56 -21.50
CA GLU A 211 3.47 9.04 -20.10
C GLU A 211 3.52 7.88 -19.10
N ALA A 212 2.89 6.75 -19.44
CA ALA A 212 3.01 5.51 -18.68
C ALA A 212 4.47 5.02 -18.66
N ALA A 213 5.13 4.97 -19.82
CA ALA A 213 6.54 4.60 -19.93
C ALA A 213 7.44 5.52 -19.08
N GLY A 214 7.23 6.84 -19.14
CA GLY A 214 7.96 7.79 -18.29
C GLY A 214 7.74 7.55 -16.79
N SER A 215 6.53 7.16 -16.39
CA SER A 215 6.23 6.82 -14.99
C SER A 215 6.94 5.52 -14.56
N PHE A 216 6.94 4.47 -15.38
CA PHE A 216 7.68 3.24 -15.09
C PHE A 216 9.20 3.48 -15.02
N GLN A 217 9.75 4.30 -15.91
CA GLN A 217 11.16 4.70 -15.85
C GLN A 217 11.50 5.41 -14.54
N ALA A 218 10.65 6.34 -14.08
CA ALA A 218 10.85 6.99 -12.79
C ALA A 218 10.80 5.99 -11.61
N GLY A 219 9.92 4.98 -11.68
CA GLY A 219 9.91 3.87 -10.73
C GLY A 219 11.21 3.05 -10.75
N LEU A 220 11.75 2.77 -11.94
CA LEU A 220 12.99 2.02 -12.12
C LEU A 220 14.24 2.79 -11.66
N VAL A 221 14.21 4.13 -11.60
CA VAL A 221 15.28 4.89 -10.94
C VAL A 221 15.36 4.55 -9.45
N LEU A 222 14.22 4.27 -8.81
CA LEU A 222 14.13 3.94 -7.38
C LEU A 222 14.35 2.44 -7.11
N ALA A 223 13.89 1.58 -8.02
CA ALA A 223 14.02 0.14 -7.92
C ALA A 223 14.51 -0.46 -9.26
N PRO A 224 15.82 -0.38 -9.57
CA PRO A 224 16.36 -0.75 -10.89
C PRO A 224 16.15 -2.21 -11.28
N ASP A 225 16.08 -3.11 -10.30
CA ASP A 225 15.91 -4.55 -10.49
C ASP A 225 14.46 -5.03 -10.37
N ASP A 226 13.49 -4.12 -10.27
CA ASP A 226 12.08 -4.48 -10.24
C ASP A 226 11.62 -5.02 -11.61
N ILE A 227 11.46 -6.33 -11.68
CA ILE A 227 11.05 -7.07 -12.88
C ILE A 227 9.65 -6.62 -13.35
N GLY A 228 8.73 -6.36 -12.42
CA GLY A 228 7.37 -5.95 -12.75
C GLY A 228 7.33 -4.60 -13.46
N LEU A 229 8.10 -3.63 -12.95
CA LEU A 229 8.28 -2.32 -13.59
C LEU A 229 8.93 -2.42 -14.97
N GLN A 230 9.94 -3.28 -15.14
CA GLN A 230 10.58 -3.51 -16.45
C GLN A 230 9.59 -4.10 -17.46
N ILE A 231 8.80 -5.10 -17.07
CA ILE A 231 7.78 -5.69 -17.94
C ILE A 231 6.70 -4.67 -18.30
N ASN A 232 6.21 -3.90 -17.31
CA ASN A 232 5.23 -2.85 -17.54
C ASN A 232 5.74 -1.74 -18.48
N LEU A 233 7.04 -1.40 -18.41
CA LEU A 233 7.69 -0.49 -19.34
C LEU A 233 7.70 -1.05 -20.77
N GLY A 234 8.06 -2.33 -20.94
CA GLY A 234 8.03 -2.99 -22.24
C GLY A 234 6.62 -3.01 -22.86
N ILE A 235 5.60 -3.30 -22.04
CA ILE A 235 4.19 -3.27 -22.45
C ILE A 235 3.76 -1.84 -22.83
N ALA A 236 4.16 -0.82 -22.07
CA ALA A 236 3.87 0.57 -22.39
C ALA A 236 4.45 0.98 -23.75
N TYR A 237 5.68 0.55 -24.05
CA TYR A 237 6.29 0.80 -25.37
C TYR A 237 5.57 0.06 -26.50
N LEU A 238 5.14 -1.19 -26.29
CA LEU A 238 4.30 -1.88 -27.29
C LEU A 238 3.02 -1.12 -27.59
N ASN A 239 2.32 -0.67 -26.55
CA ASN A 239 1.08 0.08 -26.71
C ASN A 239 1.31 1.44 -27.37
N ALA A 240 2.46 2.07 -27.11
CA ALA A 240 2.90 3.30 -27.77
C ALA A 240 3.37 3.10 -29.22
N ASN A 241 3.28 1.90 -29.78
CA ASN A 241 3.79 1.54 -31.11
C ASN A 241 5.31 1.77 -31.26
N GLU A 242 6.07 1.46 -30.21
CA GLU A 242 7.53 1.57 -30.10
C GLU A 242 8.18 0.18 -29.91
N PRO A 243 8.02 -0.75 -30.89
CA PRO A 243 8.39 -2.15 -30.70
C PRO A 243 9.90 -2.38 -30.52
N ALA A 244 10.75 -1.50 -31.06
CA ALA A 244 12.19 -1.57 -30.87
C ALA A 244 12.58 -1.34 -29.39
N LYS A 245 12.00 -0.32 -28.75
CA LYS A 245 12.22 -0.03 -27.32
C LYS A 245 11.67 -1.15 -26.44
N ALA A 246 10.48 -1.64 -26.77
CA ALA A 246 9.87 -2.77 -26.06
C ALA A 246 10.76 -4.02 -26.11
N LYS A 247 11.27 -4.37 -27.30
CA LYS A 247 12.19 -5.50 -27.50
C LYS A 247 13.42 -5.38 -26.61
N THR A 248 14.09 -4.23 -26.60
CA THR A 248 15.27 -4.00 -25.76
C THR A 248 14.99 -4.25 -24.29
N VAL A 249 13.84 -3.75 -23.78
CA VAL A 249 13.45 -3.96 -22.38
C VAL A 249 13.17 -5.43 -22.08
N PHE A 250 12.42 -6.11 -22.96
CA PHE A 250 12.07 -7.52 -22.79
C PHE A 250 13.29 -8.45 -22.84
N GLU A 251 14.22 -8.24 -23.78
CA GLU A 251 15.47 -9.01 -23.86
C GLU A 251 16.33 -8.83 -22.60
N ALA A 252 16.35 -7.63 -22.02
CA ALA A 252 17.12 -7.33 -20.81
C ALA A 252 16.51 -7.98 -19.54
N VAL A 253 15.18 -8.02 -19.42
CA VAL A 253 14.51 -8.59 -18.24
C VAL A 253 14.37 -10.11 -18.32
N LEU A 254 14.24 -10.70 -19.51
CA LEU A 254 14.01 -12.13 -19.70
C LEU A 254 14.95 -13.06 -18.90
N PRO A 255 16.28 -12.87 -18.87
CA PRO A 255 17.17 -13.73 -18.09
C PRO A 255 16.99 -13.60 -16.57
N LYS A 256 16.38 -12.51 -16.09
CA LYS A 256 16.13 -12.24 -14.66
C LYS A 256 14.83 -12.90 -14.16
N ILE A 257 13.95 -13.33 -15.06
CA ILE A 257 12.64 -13.92 -14.72
C ILE A 257 12.83 -15.38 -14.30
N GLN A 258 12.48 -15.67 -13.04
CA GLN A 258 12.49 -17.03 -12.48
C GLN A 258 11.16 -17.75 -12.70
N GLU A 259 10.04 -17.02 -12.70
CA GLU A 259 8.73 -17.63 -12.87
C GLU A 259 8.45 -17.98 -14.33
N GLN A 260 8.24 -19.28 -14.61
CA GLN A 260 8.07 -19.79 -15.97
C GLN A 260 6.90 -19.12 -16.71
N VAL A 261 5.76 -18.92 -16.03
CA VAL A 261 4.57 -18.30 -16.65
C VAL A 261 4.87 -16.88 -17.13
N LEU A 262 5.59 -16.10 -16.34
CA LEU A 262 5.98 -14.74 -16.69
C LEU A 262 7.04 -14.73 -17.80
N ARG A 263 7.95 -15.71 -17.78
CA ARG A 263 8.95 -15.92 -18.83
C ARG A 263 8.29 -16.19 -20.18
N ASP A 264 7.36 -17.12 -20.22
CA ASP A 264 6.60 -17.48 -21.42
C ASP A 264 5.84 -16.26 -21.99
N GLN A 265 5.29 -15.42 -21.11
CA GLN A 265 4.63 -14.18 -21.53
C GLN A 265 5.60 -13.21 -22.22
N VAL A 266 6.78 -12.98 -21.65
CA VAL A 266 7.80 -12.10 -22.24
C VAL A 266 8.32 -12.67 -23.56
N GLU A 267 8.52 -13.98 -23.65
CA GLU A 267 8.90 -14.65 -24.91
C GLU A 267 7.82 -14.49 -25.99
N ASN A 268 6.53 -14.56 -25.62
CA ASN A 268 5.43 -14.33 -26.54
C ASN A 268 5.37 -12.88 -27.05
N TYR A 269 5.69 -11.89 -26.21
CA TYR A 269 5.81 -10.50 -26.66
C TYR A 269 6.96 -10.34 -27.66
N LEU A 270 8.13 -10.91 -27.37
CA LEU A 270 9.29 -10.89 -28.27
C LEU A 270 9.00 -11.55 -29.62
N LYS A 271 8.30 -12.70 -29.61
CA LYS A 271 7.85 -13.38 -30.83
C LYS A 271 6.91 -12.50 -31.65
N SER A 272 5.93 -11.87 -31.00
CA SER A 272 4.96 -11.00 -31.66
C SER A 272 5.62 -9.78 -32.32
N ILE A 273 6.63 -9.18 -31.66
CA ILE A 273 7.43 -8.08 -32.24
C ILE A 273 8.17 -8.55 -33.50
N LYS A 274 8.76 -9.74 -33.47
CA LYS A 274 9.50 -10.31 -34.62
C LYS A 274 8.59 -10.58 -35.80
N ASP A 275 7.40 -11.12 -35.55
CA ASP A 275 6.46 -11.49 -36.60
C ASP A 275 5.81 -10.26 -37.26
N ALA A 276 5.64 -9.16 -36.52
CA ALA A 276 5.12 -7.89 -37.06
C ALA A 276 6.13 -7.09 -37.91
N GLY A 277 7.42 -7.43 -37.84
CA GLY A 277 8.48 -6.79 -38.63
C GLY A 277 8.81 -7.49 -39.95
N LYS A 278 8.09 -8.56 -40.29
CA LYS A 278 8.20 -9.29 -41.56
C LYS A 278 7.05 -8.90 -42.50
#